data_AF-A0A9X0WLJ3-F1
#
_entry.id   AF-A0A9X0WLJ3-F1
#
_cell.length_a   1.000
_cell.length_b   1.000
_cell.length_c   1.000
_cell.angle_alpha   90.00
_cell.angle_beta   90.00
_cell.angle_gamma   90.00
#
_symmetry.space_group_name_H-M   'P 1'
#
loop_
_entity.id
_entity.type
_entity.pdbx_description
1 polymer ?
#
loop_
_entity_poly.entity_id
_entity_poly.type
_entity_poly.pdbx_seq_one_letter_code
_entity_poly.pdbx_strand_id
1 'polypeptide(L)'
;FLHRVVNGGGTLEREYAIGMGRMDLCLRYGAVTLGMELKVWRDREADPLVEGLEQLDGYLAGLGLDSGWLVIFDRRSNQPSIAERTACHTATSPQGRAIAVIRA
;
A
#
# COMPACT_ATOMS: atom_id res chain seq x y z
N PHE A 1 9.42 3.24 -12.94
CA PHE A 1 8.03 3.72 -13.07
C PHE A 1 7.13 2.52 -13.30
N LEU A 2 6.16 2.22 -12.43
CA LEU A 2 5.02 1.40 -12.91
C LEU A 2 4.41 2.20 -14.07
N HIS A 3 4.03 1.57 -15.17
CA HIS A 3 3.25 2.23 -16.21
C HIS A 3 1.84 1.66 -16.11
N ARG A 4 0.83 2.38 -16.61
CA ARG A 4 -0.56 1.89 -16.62
C ARG A 4 -0.59 0.60 -17.46
N VAL A 5 -0.60 -0.56 -16.81
CA VAL A 5 -0.80 -1.84 -17.50
C VAL A 5 -2.31 -2.06 -17.58
N VAL A 6 -2.90 -1.74 -18.73
CA VAL A 6 -4.30 -2.05 -19.04
C VAL A 6 -4.30 -3.32 -19.88
N ASN A 7 -4.13 -4.49 -19.25
CA ASN A 7 -4.24 -5.78 -19.93
C ASN A 7 -5.52 -6.48 -19.46
N GLY A 8 -6.33 -6.98 -20.41
CA GLY A 8 -7.43 -7.89 -20.13
C GLY A 8 -8.60 -7.35 -19.30
N GLY A 9 -8.89 -6.04 -19.36
CA GLY A 9 -10.06 -5.44 -18.70
C GLY A 9 -9.81 -4.86 -17.30
N GLY A 10 -8.55 -4.78 -16.84
CA GLY A 10 -8.18 -4.09 -15.61
C GLY A 10 -7.80 -2.62 -15.81
N THR A 11 -8.09 -1.77 -14.82
CA THR A 11 -7.60 -0.40 -14.73
C THR A 11 -6.69 -0.24 -13.51
N LEU A 12 -5.54 0.40 -13.71
CA LEU A 12 -4.70 0.90 -12.63
C LEU A 12 -4.96 2.40 -12.51
N GLU A 13 -5.58 2.80 -11.42
CA GLU A 13 -5.80 4.19 -11.07
C GLU A 13 -4.70 4.62 -10.11
N ARG A 14 -3.98 5.67 -10.49
CA ARG A 14 -2.96 6.32 -9.67
C ARG A 14 -3.53 7.59 -9.12
N GLU A 15 -3.11 7.96 -7.92
CA GLU A 15 -3.52 9.23 -7.33
C GLU A 15 -5.05 9.30 -7.18
N TYR A 16 -5.68 8.17 -6.82
CA TYR A 16 -7.13 8.08 -6.69
C TYR A 16 -7.55 8.92 -5.48
N ALA A 17 -8.11 10.10 -5.75
CA ALA A 17 -8.53 11.04 -4.73
C ALA A 17 -9.89 10.59 -4.16
N ILE A 18 -9.90 10.19 -2.89
CA ILE A 18 -11.14 10.01 -2.12
C ILE A 18 -11.03 10.96 -0.92
N GLY A 19 -11.84 12.01 -0.90
CA GLY A 19 -11.78 13.03 0.17
C GLY A 19 -10.48 13.85 0.17
N MET A 20 -9.98 14.22 1.37
CA MET A 20 -8.88 15.16 1.61
C MET A 20 -7.46 14.60 1.39
N GLY A 21 -7.30 13.44 0.72
CA GLY A 21 -6.00 12.76 0.53
C GLY A 21 -5.90 11.95 -0.77
N ARG A 22 -4.68 11.59 -1.16
CA ARG A 22 -4.34 10.85 -2.39
C ARG A 22 -3.86 9.44 -2.04
N MET A 23 -4.57 8.41 -2.51
CA MET A 23 -4.07 7.02 -2.43
C MET A 23 -3.06 6.76 -3.55
N ASP A 24 -1.98 6.05 -3.23
CA ASP A 24 -0.92 5.78 -4.20
C ASP A 24 -1.39 4.94 -5.39
N LEU A 25 -2.03 3.79 -5.12
CA LEU A 25 -2.53 2.89 -6.17
C LEU A 25 -3.88 2.25 -5.82
N CYS A 26 -4.84 2.37 -6.74
CA CYS A 26 -6.05 1.57 -6.76
C CYS A 26 -6.00 0.67 -7.99
N LEU A 27 -6.01 -0.66 -7.79
CA LEU A 27 -6.10 -1.61 -8.90
C LEU A 27 -7.51 -2.16 -8.99
N ARG A 28 -8.13 -2.02 -10.16
CA ARG A 28 -9.42 -2.62 -10.48
C ARG A 28 -9.22 -3.66 -11.57
N TYR A 29 -9.67 -4.89 -11.33
CA TYR A 29 -9.59 -5.97 -12.30
C TYR A 29 -10.87 -6.80 -12.26
N GLY A 30 -11.73 -6.64 -13.27
CA GLY A 30 -13.09 -7.18 -13.23
C GLY A 30 -13.86 -6.63 -12.03
N ALA A 31 -14.37 -7.53 -11.18
CA ALA A 31 -15.06 -7.16 -9.94
C ALA A 31 -14.12 -6.89 -8.75
N VAL A 32 -12.82 -7.16 -8.88
CA VAL A 32 -11.84 -6.99 -7.80
C VAL A 32 -11.36 -5.54 -7.76
N THR A 33 -11.41 -4.93 -6.57
CA THR A 33 -10.73 -3.65 -6.29
C THR A 33 -9.72 -3.88 -5.17
N LEU A 34 -8.49 -3.41 -5.37
CA LEU A 34 -7.39 -3.53 -4.43
C LEU A 34 -6.80 -2.15 -4.13
N GLY A 35 -6.90 -1.72 -2.88
CA GLY A 35 -6.22 -0.51 -2.38
C GLY A 35 -4.80 -0.83 -1.93
N MET A 36 -3.83 -0.05 -2.41
CA MET A 36 -2.44 -0.16 -2.01
C MET A 36 -1.86 1.20 -1.63
N GLU A 37 -1.15 1.23 -0.52
CA GLU A 37 -0.40 2.39 -0.03
C GLU A 37 1.11 2.08 -0.04
N LEU A 38 1.94 3.02 -0.49
CA LEU A 38 3.39 2.84 -0.59
C LEU A 38 4.11 3.82 0.33
N LYS A 39 5.03 3.30 1.15
CA LYS A 39 5.90 4.12 2.01
C LYS A 39 7.36 3.83 1.70
N VAL A 40 8.20 4.84 1.88
CA VAL A 40 9.66 4.70 1.82
C VAL A 40 10.19 5.02 3.21
N TRP A 41 10.95 4.11 3.80
CA TRP A 41 11.60 4.33 5.10
C TRP A 41 13.08 4.66 4.89
N ARG A 42 13.52 5.88 5.23
CA ARG A 42 14.92 6.30 5.06
C ARG A 42 15.68 6.34 6.39
N ASP A 43 16.99 6.49 6.28
CA ASP A 43 17.85 6.71 7.43
C ASP A 43 17.37 7.91 8.26
N ARG A 44 17.32 7.73 9.58
CA ARG A 44 16.87 8.72 10.58
C ARG A 44 15.39 9.09 10.49
N GLU A 45 14.59 8.44 9.66
CA GLU A 45 13.13 8.55 9.68
C GLU A 45 12.53 7.48 10.63
N ALA A 46 11.37 7.80 11.21
CA ALA A 46 10.59 6.84 11.97
C ALA A 46 10.03 5.75 11.04
N ASP A 47 9.73 4.57 11.60
CA ASP A 47 9.07 3.50 10.86
C ASP A 47 7.68 3.97 10.39
N PRO A 48 7.40 4.00 9.07
CA PRO A 48 6.16 4.56 8.54
C PRO A 48 4.96 3.60 8.68
N LEU A 49 5.09 2.49 9.40
CA LEU A 49 4.03 1.48 9.56
C LEU A 49 2.72 2.07 10.07
N VAL A 50 2.76 2.81 11.18
CA VAL A 50 1.54 3.36 11.80
C VAL A 50 0.88 4.37 10.88
N GLU A 51 1.66 5.32 10.36
CA GLU A 51 1.17 6.33 9.41
C GLU A 51 0.56 5.68 8.15
N GLY A 52 1.21 4.66 7.61
CA GLY A 52 0.73 3.93 6.43
C GLY A 52 -0.56 3.15 6.70
N LEU A 53 -0.69 2.54 7.88
CA LEU A 53 -1.92 1.84 8.28
C LEU A 53 -3.08 2.82 8.43
N GLU A 54 -2.87 3.97 9.07
CA GLU A 54 -3.90 5.00 9.24
C GLU A 54 -4.40 5.56 7.90
N GLN A 55 -3.48 5.88 6.99
CA GLN A 55 -3.82 6.41 5.68
C GLN A 55 -4.56 5.37 4.83
N LEU A 56 -4.04 4.15 4.75
CA LEU A 56 -4.68 3.07 4.00
C LEU A 56 -6.08 2.79 4.55
N ASP A 57 -6.27 2.79 5.86
CA ASP A 57 -7.57 2.56 6.50
C ASP A 57 -8.63 3.57 6.07
N GLY A 58 -8.25 4.85 5.97
CA GLY A 58 -9.13 5.90 5.46
C GLY A 58 -9.55 5.67 4.01
N TYR A 59 -8.61 5.23 3.16
CA TYR A 59 -8.92 4.94 1.76
C TYR A 59 -9.80 3.71 1.59
N LEU A 60 -9.51 2.63 2.33
CA LEU A 60 -10.33 1.42 2.30
C LEU A 60 -11.75 1.70 2.77
N ALA A 61 -11.92 2.56 3.79
CA ALA A 61 -13.24 3.02 4.21
C ALA A 61 -13.99 3.73 3.07
N GLY A 62 -13.34 4.65 2.37
CA GLY A 62 -13.92 5.38 1.24
C GLY A 62 -14.23 4.51 0.02
N LEU A 63 -13.51 3.40 -0.16
CA LEU A 63 -13.74 2.42 -1.22
C LEU A 63 -14.73 1.30 -0.84
N GLY A 64 -15.12 1.20 0.44
CA GLY A 64 -15.92 0.09 0.94
C GLY A 64 -15.19 -1.26 0.90
N LEU A 65 -13.88 -1.25 1.15
CA LEU A 65 -13.03 -2.45 1.15
C LEU A 65 -12.67 -2.86 2.58
N ASP A 66 -12.58 -4.17 2.81
CA ASP A 66 -12.22 -4.76 4.11
C ASP A 66 -10.75 -5.19 4.19
N SER A 67 -10.00 -5.05 3.10
CA SER A 67 -8.59 -5.40 3.04
C SER A 67 -7.79 -4.56 2.05
N GLY A 68 -6.49 -4.44 2.30
CA GLY A 68 -5.57 -3.65 1.48
C GLY A 68 -4.11 -4.04 1.71
N TRP A 69 -3.22 -3.44 0.93
CA TRP A 69 -1.79 -3.73 0.98
C TRP A 69 -1.01 -2.47 1.35
N LEU A 70 -0.14 -2.58 2.34
CA LEU A 70 0.83 -1.55 2.68
C LEU A 70 2.22 -2.05 2.30
N VAL A 71 2.89 -1.38 1.37
CA VAL A 71 4.25 -1.73 0.95
C VAL A 71 5.22 -0.69 1.47
N ILE A 72 6.13 -1.11 2.34
CA ILE A 72 7.18 -0.27 2.91
C ILE A 72 8.50 -0.64 2.24
N PHE A 73 9.04 0.25 1.42
CA PHE A 73 10.38 0.16 0.87
C PHE A 73 11.39 0.68 1.89
N ASP A 74 12.10 -0.21 2.55
CA ASP A 74 13.16 0.14 3.46
C ASP A 74 14.38 0.60 2.63
N ARG A 75 14.68 1.89 2.63
CA ARG A 75 15.83 2.48 1.94
C ARG A 75 16.91 2.94 2.91
N ARG A 76 16.88 2.45 4.15
CA ARG A 76 17.95 2.69 5.11
C ARG A 76 19.26 2.07 4.62
N SER A 77 20.36 2.64 5.08
CA SER A 77 21.70 2.15 4.77
C SER A 77 21.92 0.76 5.34
N ASN A 78 22.79 -0.04 4.69
CA ASN A 78 23.22 -1.38 5.12
C ASN A 78 22.12 -2.46 5.19
N GLN A 79 21.06 -2.30 4.40
CA GLN A 79 20.04 -3.34 4.28
C GLN A 79 20.53 -4.49 3.39
N PRO A 80 20.09 -5.74 3.64
CA PRO A 80 20.34 -6.87 2.75
C PRO A 80 19.78 -6.64 1.35
N SER A 81 20.08 -7.54 0.41
CA SER A 81 19.45 -7.45 -0.91
C SER A 81 17.93 -7.58 -0.80
N ILE A 82 17.19 -7.00 -1.75
CA ILE A 82 15.71 -7.05 -1.75
C ILE A 82 15.18 -8.49 -1.67
N ALA A 83 15.85 -9.44 -2.34
CA ALA A 83 15.45 -10.85 -2.33
C ALA A 83 15.56 -11.51 -0.94
N GLU A 84 16.51 -11.06 -0.12
CA GLU A 84 16.75 -11.63 1.22
C GLU A 84 15.87 -10.99 2.30
N ARG A 85 15.49 -9.72 2.13
CA ARG A 85 14.77 -8.96 3.16
C ARG A 85 13.27 -8.78 2.90
N THR A 86 12.79 -9.13 1.70
CA THR A 86 11.36 -8.99 1.39
C THR A 86 10.55 -9.95 2.26
N ALA A 87 9.69 -9.41 3.11
CA ALA A 87 8.83 -10.18 4.00
C ALA A 87 7.39 -9.65 3.94
N CYS A 88 6.44 -10.55 4.17
CA CYS A 88 5.02 -10.24 4.25
C CYS A 88 4.46 -10.72 5.59
N HIS A 89 3.66 -9.89 6.25
CA HIS A 89 2.90 -10.27 7.43
C HIS A 89 1.54 -9.58 7.42
N THR A 90 0.60 -10.11 8.20
CA THR A 90 -0.72 -9.51 8.36
C THR A 90 -0.71 -8.53 9.53
N ALA A 91 -1.33 -7.37 9.34
CA ALA A 91 -1.62 -6.40 10.37
C ALA A 91 -3.11 -6.02 10.33
N THR A 92 -3.58 -5.40 11.39
CA THR A 92 -4.94 -4.87 11.48
C THR A 92 -4.89 -3.35 11.44
N SER A 93 -5.72 -2.74 10.61
CA SER A 93 -5.87 -1.29 10.56
C SER A 93 -6.62 -0.75 11.80
N PRO A 94 -6.62 0.57 12.06
CA PRO A 94 -7.35 1.16 13.19
C PRO A 94 -8.84 0.80 13.25
N GLN A 95 -9.52 0.70 12.10
CA GLN A 95 -10.93 0.27 12.02
C GLN A 95 -11.13 -1.25 11.85
N GLY A 96 -10.08 -2.07 12.02
CA GLY A 96 -10.23 -3.54 12.05
C GLY A 96 -10.08 -4.23 10.69
N ARG A 97 -9.64 -3.54 9.63
CA ARG A 97 -9.45 -4.11 8.29
C ARG A 97 -8.17 -4.92 8.21
N ALA A 98 -8.17 -5.97 7.37
CA ALA A 98 -7.02 -6.86 7.20
C ALA A 98 -6.00 -6.25 6.22
N ILE A 99 -4.79 -5.96 6.69
CA ILE A 99 -3.73 -5.37 5.87
C ILE A 99 -2.60 -6.37 5.66
N ALA A 100 -2.27 -6.65 4.40
CA ALA A 100 -1.02 -7.30 4.04
C ALA A 100 0.11 -6.26 4.07
N VAL A 101 1.03 -6.37 5.01
CA VAL A 101 2.19 -5.48 5.13
C VAL A 101 3.40 -6.16 4.51
N ILE A 102 3.92 -5.56 3.45
CA ILE A 102 5.12 -6.00 2.76
C ILE A 102 6.24 -5.04 3.12
N ARG A 103 7.36 -5.56 3.63
CA ARG A 103 8.60 -4.79 3.82
C ARG A 103 9.62 -5.28 2.81
N ALA A 104 10.16 -4.39 1.99
CA ALA A 104 11.02 -4.69 0.85
C ALA A 104 12.26 -3.81 0.77
#